data_AF-W2EJ54-F1
#
_entry.id   AF-W2EJ54-F1
#
_cell.length_a   1.000
_cell.length_b   1.000
_cell.length_c   1.000
_cell.angle_alpha   90.00
_cell.angle_beta   90.00
_cell.angle_gamma   90.00
#
_symmetry.space_group_name_H-M   'P 1'
#
loop_
_entity.id
_entity.type
_entity.pdbx_description
1 polymer ?
#
loop_
_entity_poly.entity_id
_entity_poly.type
_entity_poly.pdbx_seq_one_letter_code
_entity_poly.pdbx_strand_id
1 'polypeptide(L)'
;MRRRLLPLLVLALVTSCSVDPPPSPILLSMSTWPTTPFVYHRPSPTPTSTGSAHRGARDVAVHNPLYEAPRPKADCRLPRMTGGWASTKKYLGAVSTCLDRVWGAEFRGMGRLYSPPKRRFIQKRVKDDECGRMPAKGATGTYCGADHVYYILPESTEGSLWNTARAAEVAAHEYAHHVQTVTDIMEYEDTAKSLAKSRAAKDLVSRRLELQAECLAGVALHAMRDEIPAWGNFRYNYQGTLADRWVRDHGRLATQLRWLEKGFTSGRPGACDTWSPKARDVT
;
A
#
# COMPACT_ATOMS: atom_id res chain seq x y z
N MET A 1 -62.87 54.27 -35.56
CA MET A 1 -63.18 52.94 -34.99
C MET A 1 -62.21 52.65 -33.84
N ARG A 2 -62.71 52.65 -32.60
CA ARG A 2 -61.91 52.45 -31.37
C ARG A 2 -61.59 50.97 -31.19
N ARG A 3 -60.31 50.58 -31.19
CA ARG A 3 -59.87 49.26 -30.69
C ARG A 3 -59.26 49.44 -29.30
N ARG A 4 -59.88 48.78 -28.33
CA ARG A 4 -59.46 48.73 -26.92
C ARG A 4 -58.18 47.88 -26.82
N LEU A 5 -57.16 48.42 -26.16
CA LEU A 5 -56.00 47.65 -25.70
C LEU A 5 -56.35 47.01 -24.34
N LEU A 6 -56.33 45.68 -24.26
CA LEU A 6 -56.31 44.96 -22.99
C LEU A 6 -54.86 44.88 -22.48
N PRO A 7 -54.61 45.06 -21.17
CA PRO A 7 -53.30 44.79 -20.60
C PRO A 7 -53.11 43.27 -20.41
N LEU A 8 -52.01 42.73 -20.95
CA LEU A 8 -51.53 41.39 -20.61
C LEU A 8 -50.92 41.43 -19.21
N LEU A 9 -51.59 40.78 -18.26
CA LEU A 9 -51.06 40.51 -16.92
C LEU A 9 -50.01 39.40 -17.04
N VAL A 10 -48.73 39.73 -16.86
CA VAL A 10 -47.65 38.73 -16.76
C VAL A 10 -47.62 38.25 -15.30
N LEU A 11 -48.09 37.03 -15.06
CA LEU A 11 -48.00 36.38 -13.77
C LEU A 11 -46.57 35.85 -13.60
N ALA A 12 -45.74 36.55 -12.81
CA ALA A 12 -44.41 36.07 -12.43
C ALA A 12 -44.56 34.97 -11.37
N LEU A 13 -44.36 33.70 -11.79
CA LEU A 13 -44.17 32.58 -10.87
C LEU A 13 -42.80 32.73 -10.21
N VAL A 14 -42.79 33.20 -8.96
CA VAL A 14 -41.60 33.19 -8.11
C VAL A 14 -41.45 31.78 -7.57
N THR A 15 -40.63 30.96 -8.24
CA THR A 15 -40.17 29.69 -7.68
C THR A 15 -39.14 29.98 -6.58
N SER A 16 -39.57 29.89 -5.33
CA SER A 16 -38.67 29.89 -4.18
C SER A 16 -37.78 28.65 -4.23
N CYS A 17 -36.48 28.81 -4.49
CA CYS A 17 -35.50 27.78 -4.19
C CYS A 17 -35.30 27.73 -2.67
N SER A 18 -35.96 26.79 -1.99
CA SER A 18 -35.57 26.41 -0.63
C SER A 18 -34.23 25.70 -0.72
N VAL A 19 -33.19 26.33 -0.17
CA VAL A 19 -31.87 25.73 0.00
C VAL A 19 -31.94 24.90 1.28
N ASP A 20 -31.77 23.58 1.16
CA ASP A 20 -31.69 22.70 2.33
C ASP A 20 -30.49 23.09 3.21
N PRO A 21 -30.64 23.15 4.54
CA PRO A 21 -29.50 23.39 5.41
C PRO A 21 -28.51 22.21 5.37
N PRO A 22 -27.20 22.46 5.50
CA PRO A 22 -26.21 21.39 5.53
C PRO A 22 -26.45 20.45 6.72
N PRO A 23 -26.22 19.14 6.57
CA PRO A 23 -26.39 18.19 7.65
C PRO A 23 -25.40 18.46 8.79
N SER A 24 -25.88 18.35 10.03
CA SER A 24 -25.07 18.51 11.24
C SER A 24 -23.89 17.51 11.26
N PRO A 25 -22.72 17.90 11.78
CA PRO A 25 -21.59 17.00 11.91
C PRO A 25 -21.92 15.87 12.90
N ILE A 26 -21.78 14.63 12.45
CA ILE A 26 -21.88 13.46 13.30
C ILE A 26 -20.63 13.41 14.19
N LEU A 27 -20.80 13.68 15.49
CA LEU A 27 -19.79 13.42 16.51
C LEU A 27 -19.60 11.90 16.64
N LEU A 28 -18.57 11.37 15.97
CA LEU A 28 -18.11 10.00 16.20
C LEU A 28 -17.43 9.92 17.58
N SER A 29 -18.11 9.26 18.51
CA SER A 29 -17.56 8.84 19.80
C SER A 29 -16.22 8.14 19.62
N MET A 30 -15.18 8.66 20.24
CA MET A 30 -13.88 8.03 20.30
C MET A 30 -13.96 6.82 21.24
N SER A 31 -14.19 5.63 20.69
CA SER A 31 -14.01 4.39 21.43
C SER A 31 -12.51 4.17 21.67
N THR A 32 -12.14 4.12 22.94
CA THR A 32 -10.81 3.67 23.40
C THR A 32 -10.52 2.25 22.89
N TRP A 33 -9.33 2.04 22.36
CA TRP A 33 -8.89 0.75 21.80
C TRP A 33 -8.35 -0.15 22.93
N PRO A 34 -8.71 -1.45 22.98
CA PRO A 34 -8.04 -2.38 23.87
C PRO A 34 -6.64 -2.70 23.35
N THR A 35 -5.64 -2.55 24.21
CA THR A 35 -4.28 -3.09 24.05
C THR A 35 -4.29 -4.58 24.35
N THR A 36 -4.49 -5.43 23.34
CA THR A 36 -4.13 -6.85 23.45
C THR A 36 -2.77 -7.09 22.80
N PRO A 37 -1.80 -7.67 23.53
CA PRO A 37 -0.55 -8.12 22.92
C PRO A 37 -0.83 -9.38 22.09
N PHE A 38 -0.31 -9.42 20.86
CA PHE A 38 -0.20 -10.63 20.07
C PHE A 38 0.81 -11.56 20.78
N VAL A 39 0.37 -12.75 21.22
CA VAL A 39 1.25 -13.77 21.78
C VAL A 39 1.41 -14.86 20.72
N TYR A 40 2.62 -14.98 20.18
CA TYR A 40 3.06 -16.13 19.39
C TYR A 40 3.92 -17.01 20.30
N HIS A 41 3.61 -18.30 20.43
CA HIS A 41 4.49 -19.25 21.10
C HIS A 41 5.62 -19.66 20.15
N ARG A 42 6.87 -19.38 20.53
CA ARG A 42 8.09 -19.83 19.83
C ARG A 42 8.89 -20.74 20.77
N PRO A 43 9.53 -21.82 20.29
CA PRO A 43 10.46 -22.59 21.11
C PRO A 43 11.68 -21.74 21.49
N SER A 44 12.17 -21.94 22.71
CA SER A 44 13.27 -21.16 23.31
C SER A 44 14.59 -21.29 22.54
N PRO A 45 15.28 -20.19 22.22
CA PRO A 45 16.66 -20.25 21.74
C PRO A 45 17.64 -20.25 22.91
N THR A 46 18.68 -21.09 22.80
CA THR A 46 19.86 -21.12 23.67
C THR A 46 20.63 -19.79 23.58
N PRO A 47 21.16 -19.23 24.68
CA PRO A 47 21.80 -17.92 24.65
C PRO A 47 23.20 -18.01 24.06
N THR A 48 23.45 -17.39 22.91
CA THR A 48 24.81 -17.15 22.42
C THR A 48 24.91 -15.75 21.82
N SER A 49 25.85 -14.95 22.34
CA SER A 49 26.39 -13.69 21.80
C SER A 49 25.40 -12.82 20.98
N THR A 50 24.51 -12.11 21.67
CA THR A 50 23.49 -11.22 21.09
C THR A 50 24.06 -10.07 20.24
N GLY A 51 25.29 -9.59 20.53
CA GLY A 51 25.88 -8.44 19.83
C GLY A 51 26.43 -8.74 18.43
N SER A 52 27.01 -9.93 18.21
CA SER A 52 27.53 -10.34 16.90
C SER A 52 26.41 -10.85 15.98
N ALA A 53 25.47 -11.62 16.54
CA ALA A 53 24.30 -12.11 15.82
C ALA A 53 23.40 -10.95 15.35
N HIS A 54 23.20 -9.91 16.18
CA HIS A 54 22.42 -8.73 15.79
C HIS A 54 23.11 -7.91 14.68
N ARG A 55 24.44 -7.77 14.70
CA ARG A 55 25.17 -7.08 13.62
C ARG A 55 25.04 -7.84 12.30
N GLY A 56 25.18 -9.16 12.32
CA GLY A 56 24.92 -10.01 11.16
C GLY A 56 23.46 -9.93 10.67
N ALA A 57 22.49 -9.87 11.58
CA ALA A 57 21.08 -9.74 11.23
C ALA A 57 20.76 -8.38 10.59
N ARG A 58 21.34 -7.28 11.08
CA ARG A 58 21.15 -5.94 10.49
C ARG A 58 21.74 -5.85 9.08
N ASP A 59 22.85 -6.55 8.85
CA ASP A 59 23.55 -6.58 7.56
C ASP A 59 22.62 -6.97 6.41
N VAL A 60 21.75 -7.97 6.63
CA VAL A 60 20.72 -8.43 5.69
C VAL A 60 19.86 -7.28 5.18
N ALA A 61 19.52 -6.32 6.04
CA ALA A 61 18.62 -5.23 5.67
C ALA A 61 19.35 -3.99 5.12
N VAL A 62 20.62 -3.77 5.46
CA VAL A 62 21.38 -2.59 4.99
C VAL A 62 22.26 -2.83 3.77
N HIS A 63 22.76 -4.05 3.59
CA HIS A 63 23.59 -4.45 2.45
C HIS A 63 22.90 -5.53 1.62
N ASN A 64 21.56 -5.46 1.54
CA ASN A 64 20.77 -6.45 0.81
C ASN A 64 21.15 -6.43 -0.69
N PRO A 65 21.42 -7.58 -1.33
CA PRO A 65 21.71 -7.65 -2.76
C PRO A 65 20.60 -7.05 -3.65
N LEU A 66 19.36 -6.98 -3.15
CA LEU A 66 18.25 -6.28 -3.81
C LEU A 66 18.64 -4.84 -4.21
N TYR A 67 19.45 -4.15 -3.42
CA TYR A 67 19.78 -2.74 -3.69
C TYR A 67 20.70 -2.54 -4.89
N GLU A 68 21.42 -3.57 -5.31
CA GLU A 68 22.28 -3.57 -6.50
C GLU A 68 21.51 -3.91 -7.78
N ALA A 69 20.26 -4.37 -7.64
CA ALA A 69 19.44 -4.77 -8.77
C ALA A 69 19.21 -3.61 -9.75
N PRO A 70 19.17 -3.89 -11.07
CA PRO A 70 18.92 -2.88 -12.09
C PRO A 70 17.48 -2.34 -12.03
N ARG A 71 17.12 -1.50 -13.01
CA ARG A 71 15.73 -1.11 -13.20
C ARG A 71 14.93 -2.29 -13.78
N PRO A 72 13.84 -2.72 -13.14
CA PRO A 72 12.99 -3.74 -13.71
C PRO A 72 12.34 -3.28 -15.00
N LYS A 73 12.30 -4.22 -15.94
CA LYS A 73 11.58 -4.07 -17.20
C LYS A 73 10.61 -5.24 -17.32
N ALA A 74 9.36 -4.93 -17.61
CA ALA A 74 8.35 -5.93 -17.89
C ALA A 74 7.43 -5.43 -19.00
N ASP A 75 7.10 -6.32 -19.94
CA ASP A 75 5.96 -6.10 -20.83
C ASP A 75 4.69 -6.38 -20.03
N CYS A 76 4.00 -5.31 -19.69
CA CYS A 76 2.75 -5.34 -18.94
C CYS A 76 1.61 -4.96 -19.85
N ARG A 77 0.48 -5.65 -19.71
CA ARG A 77 -0.75 -5.35 -20.44
C ARG A 77 -1.89 -5.38 -19.46
N LEU A 78 -2.41 -4.21 -19.11
CA LEU A 78 -3.45 -4.09 -18.11
C LEU A 78 -4.81 -3.82 -18.78
N PRO A 79 -5.86 -4.59 -18.48
CA PRO A 79 -7.18 -4.29 -18.98
C PRO A 79 -7.69 -3.01 -18.30
N ARG A 80 -8.55 -2.25 -18.98
CA ARG A 80 -9.22 -1.12 -18.33
C ARG A 80 -10.14 -1.62 -17.21
N MET A 81 -10.04 -1.00 -16.03
CA MET A 81 -11.01 -1.21 -14.96
C MET A 81 -12.27 -0.38 -15.25
N THR A 82 -13.33 -1.04 -15.71
CA THR A 82 -14.58 -0.40 -16.17
C THR A 82 -15.62 -0.23 -15.07
N GLY A 83 -15.38 -0.77 -13.88
CA GLY A 83 -16.34 -0.79 -12.78
C GLY A 83 -16.86 -2.19 -12.44
N GLY A 84 -17.27 -2.36 -11.18
CA GLY A 84 -17.79 -3.62 -10.65
C GLY A 84 -16.71 -4.64 -10.30
N TRP A 85 -17.12 -5.64 -9.50
CA TRP A 85 -16.21 -6.64 -8.95
C TRP A 85 -15.46 -7.45 -10.02
N ALA A 86 -16.18 -7.93 -11.05
CA ALA A 86 -15.57 -8.75 -12.10
C ALA A 86 -14.45 -8.00 -12.84
N SER A 87 -14.68 -6.73 -13.18
CA SER A 87 -13.69 -5.87 -13.84
C SER A 87 -12.50 -5.60 -12.92
N THR A 88 -12.76 -5.25 -11.66
CA THR A 88 -11.73 -5.00 -10.63
C THR A 88 -10.85 -6.24 -10.41
N LYS A 89 -11.46 -7.43 -10.28
CA LYS A 89 -10.74 -8.70 -10.10
C LYS A 89 -9.87 -9.04 -11.30
N LYS A 90 -10.38 -8.82 -12.53
CA LYS A 90 -9.61 -9.02 -13.77
C LYS A 90 -8.41 -8.08 -13.84
N TYR A 91 -8.60 -6.80 -13.50
CA TYR A 91 -7.53 -5.80 -13.43
C TYR A 91 -6.45 -6.18 -12.42
N LEU A 92 -6.84 -6.48 -11.17
CA LEU A 92 -5.91 -6.91 -10.13
C LEU A 92 -5.12 -8.17 -10.52
N GLY A 93 -5.77 -9.14 -11.20
CA GLY A 93 -5.08 -10.32 -11.73
C GLY A 93 -4.00 -9.98 -12.76
N ALA A 94 -4.28 -9.04 -13.67
CA ALA A 94 -3.32 -8.58 -14.66
C ALA A 94 -2.17 -7.77 -14.04
N VAL A 95 -2.46 -6.86 -13.10
CA VAL A 95 -1.45 -6.14 -12.30
C VAL A 95 -0.52 -7.14 -11.63
N SER A 96 -1.09 -8.14 -10.96
CA SER A 96 -0.31 -9.15 -10.24
C SER A 96 0.55 -9.99 -11.17
N THR A 97 0.05 -10.30 -12.37
CA THR A 97 0.83 -11.02 -13.41
C THR A 97 2.00 -10.15 -13.91
N CYS A 98 1.80 -8.84 -14.03
CA CYS A 98 2.87 -7.90 -14.33
C CYS A 98 3.91 -7.86 -13.20
N LEU A 99 3.48 -7.85 -11.93
CA LEU A 99 4.39 -7.93 -10.77
C LEU A 99 5.25 -9.20 -10.79
N ASP A 100 4.68 -10.35 -11.17
CA ASP A 100 5.43 -11.61 -11.34
C ASP A 100 6.55 -11.49 -12.38
N ARG A 101 6.30 -10.75 -13.47
CA ARG A 101 7.30 -10.52 -14.52
C ARG A 101 8.38 -9.56 -14.05
N VAL A 102 7.98 -8.46 -13.41
CA VAL A 102 8.87 -7.44 -12.84
C VAL A 102 9.86 -8.10 -11.88
N TRP A 103 9.36 -8.71 -10.81
CA TRP A 103 10.24 -9.27 -9.77
C TRP A 103 10.90 -10.56 -10.22
N GLY A 104 10.21 -11.41 -10.99
CA GLY A 104 10.84 -12.61 -11.54
C GLY A 104 12.04 -12.29 -12.44
N ALA A 105 12.01 -11.21 -13.21
CA ALA A 105 13.17 -10.77 -14.00
C ALA A 105 14.34 -10.32 -13.11
N GLU A 106 14.05 -9.53 -12.07
CA GLU A 106 15.07 -9.05 -11.13
C GLU A 106 15.75 -10.21 -10.39
N PHE A 107 14.99 -11.13 -9.79
CA PHE A 107 15.57 -12.23 -9.04
C PHE A 107 16.36 -13.20 -9.94
N ARG A 108 15.92 -13.42 -11.19
CA ARG A 108 16.74 -14.14 -12.17
C ARG A 108 18.06 -13.42 -12.45
N GLY A 109 18.04 -12.10 -12.60
CA GLY A 109 19.25 -11.29 -12.78
C GLY A 109 20.22 -11.38 -11.59
N MET A 110 19.69 -11.55 -10.38
CA MET A 110 20.48 -11.78 -9.16
C MET A 110 20.94 -13.24 -8.98
N GLY A 111 20.61 -14.15 -9.90
CA GLY A 111 20.93 -15.57 -9.76
C GLY A 111 20.18 -16.27 -8.62
N ARG A 112 19.03 -15.73 -8.20
CA ARG A 112 18.20 -16.27 -7.10
C ARG A 112 17.00 -17.01 -7.65
N LEU A 113 16.70 -18.15 -7.03
CA LEU A 113 15.43 -18.84 -7.25
C LEU A 113 14.29 -17.96 -6.74
N TYR A 114 13.21 -17.88 -7.51
CA TYR A 114 12.08 -17.01 -7.22
C TYR A 114 10.77 -17.68 -7.62
N SER A 115 9.82 -17.64 -6.70
CA SER A 115 8.45 -18.09 -6.93
C SER A 115 7.51 -16.95 -6.54
N PRO A 116 6.56 -16.56 -7.41
CA PRO A 116 5.63 -15.49 -7.10
C PRO A 116 4.70 -15.87 -5.94
N PRO A 117 4.18 -14.89 -5.18
CA PRO A 117 3.23 -15.14 -4.11
C PRO A 117 1.86 -15.55 -4.66
N LYS A 118 1.13 -16.31 -3.85
CA LYS A 118 -0.31 -16.53 -4.03
C LYS A 118 -1.04 -15.18 -3.90
N ARG A 119 -2.18 -15.04 -4.58
CA ARG A 119 -3.00 -13.81 -4.54
C ARG A 119 -4.46 -14.12 -4.29
N ARG A 120 -5.09 -13.41 -3.34
CA ARG A 120 -6.50 -13.56 -3.00
C ARG A 120 -7.22 -12.22 -3.05
N PHE A 121 -8.00 -12.00 -4.10
CA PHE A 121 -8.88 -10.84 -4.21
C PHE A 121 -10.23 -11.18 -3.58
N ILE A 122 -10.65 -10.39 -2.59
CA ILE A 122 -11.83 -10.67 -1.76
C ILE A 122 -12.79 -9.46 -1.71
N GLN A 123 -14.08 -9.72 -1.46
CA GLN A 123 -15.11 -8.69 -1.28
C GLN A 123 -15.45 -8.44 0.21
N LYS A 124 -14.92 -9.29 1.10
CA LYS A 124 -15.06 -9.18 2.55
C LYS A 124 -13.86 -9.83 3.20
N ARG A 125 -13.54 -9.42 4.44
CA ARG A 125 -12.48 -10.06 5.23
C ARG A 125 -12.75 -11.57 5.39
N VAL A 126 -11.71 -12.39 5.27
CA VAL A 126 -11.75 -13.85 5.36
C VAL A 126 -10.86 -14.35 6.49
N LYS A 127 -11.06 -15.59 6.94
CA LYS A 127 -10.12 -16.27 7.83
C LYS A 127 -9.08 -17.00 6.96
N ASP A 128 -7.83 -16.81 7.33
CA ASP A 128 -6.64 -17.53 6.89
C ASP A 128 -6.17 -18.36 8.10
N ASP A 129 -5.67 -19.57 7.84
CA ASP A 129 -5.36 -20.52 8.90
C ASP A 129 -4.03 -20.19 9.60
N GLU A 130 -3.08 -19.58 8.89
CA GLU A 130 -1.76 -19.22 9.41
C GLU A 130 -1.72 -17.77 9.93
N CYS A 131 -2.38 -16.85 9.23
CA CYS A 131 -2.31 -15.41 9.48
C CYS A 131 -3.59 -14.82 10.10
N GLY A 132 -4.62 -15.63 10.34
CA GLY A 132 -5.85 -15.20 10.98
C GLY A 132 -6.76 -14.38 10.05
N ARG A 133 -7.38 -13.30 10.54
CA ARG A 133 -8.44 -12.61 9.78
C ARG A 133 -7.85 -11.55 8.83
N MET A 134 -7.97 -11.81 7.52
CA MET A 134 -7.34 -11.06 6.43
C MET A 134 -8.32 -10.22 5.59
N PRO A 135 -7.92 -9.04 5.07
CA PRO A 135 -6.76 -8.27 5.53
C PRO A 135 -6.93 -7.84 7.00
N ALA A 136 -5.89 -7.23 7.57
CA ALA A 136 -5.94 -6.59 8.87
C ALA A 136 -7.12 -5.60 8.96
N LYS A 137 -7.65 -5.39 10.17
CA LYS A 137 -8.84 -4.54 10.36
C LYS A 137 -8.53 -3.11 9.88
N GLY A 138 -9.30 -2.63 8.90
CA GLY A 138 -9.15 -1.29 8.34
C GLY A 138 -8.14 -1.19 7.20
N ALA A 139 -7.46 -2.28 6.85
CA ALA A 139 -6.56 -2.34 5.71
C ALA A 139 -7.28 -2.81 4.44
N THR A 140 -6.78 -2.35 3.29
CA THR A 140 -7.26 -2.66 1.95
C THR A 140 -6.44 -3.77 1.28
N GLY A 141 -5.30 -4.10 1.89
CA GLY A 141 -4.47 -5.25 1.56
C GLY A 141 -3.77 -5.76 2.82
N THR A 142 -3.32 -7.00 2.79
CA THR A 142 -2.34 -7.53 3.76
C THR A 142 -1.63 -8.73 3.16
N TYR A 143 -0.31 -8.75 3.26
CA TYR A 143 0.53 -9.91 2.98
C TYR A 143 0.75 -10.80 4.21
N CYS A 144 0.68 -12.10 4.00
CA CYS A 144 0.94 -13.15 4.97
C CYS A 144 2.26 -13.84 4.61
N GLY A 145 3.29 -13.63 5.42
CA GLY A 145 4.62 -14.21 5.23
C GLY A 145 4.67 -15.72 5.38
N ALA A 146 3.84 -16.30 6.26
CA ALA A 146 3.81 -17.75 6.52
C ALA A 146 3.34 -18.55 5.29
N ASP A 147 2.32 -18.05 4.58
CA ASP A 147 1.70 -18.76 3.45
C ASP A 147 2.09 -18.21 2.07
N HIS A 148 2.96 -17.19 2.06
CA HIS A 148 3.37 -16.41 0.88
C HIS A 148 2.17 -15.98 0.02
N VAL A 149 1.19 -15.34 0.68
CA VAL A 149 -0.06 -14.90 0.04
C VAL A 149 -0.37 -13.46 0.41
N TYR A 150 -0.81 -12.65 -0.54
CA TYR A 150 -1.46 -11.38 -0.22
C TYR A 150 -2.95 -11.39 -0.52
N TYR A 151 -3.67 -10.67 0.32
CA TYR A 151 -5.09 -10.42 0.22
C TYR A 151 -5.33 -8.99 -0.22
N ILE A 152 -6.25 -8.77 -1.15
CA ILE A 152 -6.71 -7.42 -1.52
C ILE A 152 -8.21 -7.34 -1.33
N LEU A 153 -8.63 -6.34 -0.55
CA LEU A 153 -10.01 -5.91 -0.37
C LEU A 153 -10.10 -4.45 -0.88
N PRO A 154 -10.48 -4.25 -2.16
CA PRO A 154 -10.54 -2.92 -2.75
C PRO A 154 -11.48 -1.98 -1.98
N GLU A 155 -11.07 -0.73 -1.77
CA GLU A 155 -11.92 0.31 -1.15
C GLU A 155 -13.16 0.61 -2.00
N SER A 156 -12.99 0.58 -3.32
CA SER A 156 -14.06 0.77 -4.30
C SER A 156 -13.81 -0.15 -5.49
N THR A 157 -14.90 -0.51 -6.18
CA THR A 157 -14.86 -1.25 -7.45
C THR A 157 -15.26 -0.38 -8.63
N GLU A 158 -15.45 0.93 -8.44
CA GLU A 158 -15.74 1.86 -9.53
C GLU A 158 -14.51 2.05 -10.43
N GLY A 159 -14.70 2.09 -11.74
CA GLY A 159 -13.64 2.22 -12.74
C GLY A 159 -13.05 3.63 -12.90
N SER A 160 -12.96 4.41 -11.83
CA SER A 160 -12.35 5.75 -11.87
C SER A 160 -10.83 5.64 -12.02
N LEU A 161 -10.18 6.68 -12.57
CA LEU A 161 -8.72 6.71 -12.70
C LEU A 161 -8.04 6.61 -11.33
N TRP A 162 -8.60 7.25 -10.29
CA TRP A 162 -8.12 7.14 -8.93
C TRP A 162 -8.17 5.69 -8.42
N ASN A 163 -9.33 5.04 -8.48
CA ASN A 163 -9.49 3.67 -7.97
C ASN A 163 -8.66 2.67 -8.76
N THR A 164 -8.50 2.89 -10.07
CA THR A 164 -7.65 2.06 -10.94
C THR A 164 -6.18 2.16 -10.52
N ALA A 165 -5.68 3.36 -10.26
CA ALA A 165 -4.30 3.55 -9.81
C ALA A 165 -4.09 3.04 -8.38
N ARG A 166 -5.02 3.34 -7.45
CA ARG A 166 -4.98 2.86 -6.05
C ARG A 166 -5.02 1.34 -5.97
N ALA A 167 -5.83 0.67 -6.79
CA ALA A 167 -5.86 -0.80 -6.82
C ALA A 167 -4.52 -1.41 -7.28
N ALA A 168 -3.83 -0.78 -8.24
CA ALA A 168 -2.51 -1.24 -8.66
C ALA A 168 -1.43 -0.98 -7.60
N GLU A 169 -1.47 0.19 -6.96
CA GLU A 169 -0.50 0.55 -5.91
C GLU A 169 -0.66 -0.33 -4.67
N VAL A 170 -1.88 -0.61 -4.18
CA VAL A 170 -2.07 -1.52 -3.04
C VAL A 170 -1.58 -2.93 -3.41
N ALA A 171 -1.89 -3.43 -4.61
CA ALA A 171 -1.38 -4.73 -5.04
C ALA A 171 0.16 -4.76 -5.12
N ALA A 172 0.79 -3.69 -5.60
CA ALA A 172 2.24 -3.57 -5.66
C ALA A 172 2.88 -3.46 -4.27
N HIS A 173 2.25 -2.77 -3.33
CA HIS A 173 2.66 -2.66 -1.93
C HIS A 173 2.64 -4.03 -1.24
N GLU A 174 1.53 -4.76 -1.31
CA GLU A 174 1.45 -6.09 -0.70
C GLU A 174 2.40 -7.09 -1.36
N TYR A 175 2.68 -6.93 -2.66
CA TYR A 175 3.70 -7.72 -3.34
C TYR A 175 5.11 -7.36 -2.88
N ALA A 176 5.38 -6.11 -2.54
CA ALA A 176 6.68 -5.69 -2.03
C ALA A 176 7.00 -6.35 -0.68
N HIS A 177 6.00 -6.64 0.16
CA HIS A 177 6.20 -7.47 1.34
C HIS A 177 6.68 -8.89 0.99
N HIS A 178 6.20 -9.48 -0.11
CA HIS A 178 6.76 -10.73 -0.60
C HIS A 178 8.23 -10.60 -1.01
N VAL A 179 8.60 -9.51 -1.70
CA VAL A 179 10.00 -9.19 -2.03
C VAL A 179 10.85 -9.11 -0.76
N GLN A 180 10.35 -8.47 0.29
CA GLN A 180 11.01 -8.40 1.60
C GLN A 180 11.13 -9.77 2.27
N THR A 181 10.15 -10.67 2.11
CA THR A 181 10.24 -12.04 2.61
C THR A 181 11.34 -12.82 1.91
N VAL A 182 11.37 -12.83 0.57
CA VAL A 182 12.35 -13.64 -0.19
C VAL A 182 13.75 -13.03 -0.24
N THR A 183 13.93 -11.88 0.42
CA THR A 183 15.23 -11.22 0.63
C THR A 183 15.63 -11.18 2.11
N ASP A 184 14.91 -11.91 2.96
CA ASP A 184 15.14 -12.06 4.41
C ASP A 184 14.98 -10.76 5.23
N ILE A 185 14.55 -9.66 4.60
CA ILE A 185 14.33 -8.37 5.28
C ILE A 185 13.16 -8.46 6.27
N MET A 186 12.10 -9.20 5.92
CA MET A 186 10.95 -9.39 6.81
C MET A 186 11.33 -10.19 8.07
N GLU A 187 12.17 -11.21 7.94
CA GLU A 187 12.68 -11.97 9.09
C GLU A 187 13.57 -11.09 10.00
N TYR A 188 14.38 -10.22 9.38
CA TYR A 188 15.13 -9.23 10.14
C TYR A 188 14.20 -8.25 10.88
N GLU A 189 13.10 -7.80 10.28
CA GLU A 189 12.12 -6.92 10.92
C GLU A 189 11.55 -7.55 12.20
N ASP A 190 11.13 -8.82 12.12
CA ASP A 190 10.61 -9.57 13.25
C ASP A 190 11.64 -9.69 14.36
N THR A 191 12.88 -10.02 13.99
CA THR A 191 14.01 -10.09 14.93
C THR A 191 14.26 -8.74 15.59
N ALA A 192 14.37 -7.66 14.81
CA ALA A 192 14.62 -6.31 15.29
C ALA A 192 13.50 -5.81 16.23
N LYS A 193 12.23 -6.13 15.95
CA LYS A 193 11.10 -5.82 16.85
C LYS A 193 11.12 -6.59 18.14
N SER A 194 11.51 -7.86 18.11
CA SER A 194 11.63 -8.67 19.33
C SER A 194 12.69 -8.11 20.28
N LEU A 195 13.77 -7.54 19.73
CA LEU A 195 14.88 -6.95 20.49
C LEU A 195 14.64 -5.49 20.91
N ALA A 196 13.70 -4.80 20.27
CA ALA A 196 13.39 -3.41 20.55
C ALA A 196 12.80 -3.22 21.96
N LYS A 197 13.50 -2.42 22.78
CA LYS A 197 13.21 -2.20 24.20
C LYS A 197 12.07 -1.21 24.49
N SER A 198 11.58 -0.50 23.48
CA SER A 198 10.52 0.50 23.65
C SER A 198 9.50 0.41 22.53
N ARG A 199 8.28 0.91 22.79
CA ARG A 199 7.23 1.01 21.78
C ARG A 199 7.68 1.84 20.58
N ALA A 200 8.31 2.98 20.83
CA ALA A 200 8.82 3.85 19.77
C ALA A 200 9.89 3.16 18.89
N ALA A 201 10.74 2.32 19.48
CA ALA A 201 11.71 1.54 18.72
C ALA A 201 11.05 0.46 17.85
N LYS A 202 10.02 -0.23 18.36
CA LYS A 202 9.22 -1.19 17.58
C LYS A 202 8.51 -0.51 16.41
N ASP A 203 7.87 0.64 16.68
CA ASP A 203 7.16 1.40 15.65
C ASP A 203 8.12 1.96 14.58
N LEU A 204 9.37 2.30 14.94
CA LEU A 204 10.39 2.69 13.97
C LEU A 204 10.81 1.51 13.07
N VAL A 205 10.98 0.32 13.63
CA VAL A 205 11.33 -0.89 12.87
C VAL A 205 10.23 -1.22 11.85
N SER A 206 8.96 -1.25 12.28
CA SER A 206 7.83 -1.45 11.34
C SER A 206 7.78 -0.36 10.28
N ARG A 207 7.98 0.91 10.65
CA ARG A 207 7.97 2.00 9.67
C ARG A 207 9.03 1.87 8.59
N ARG A 208 10.21 1.34 8.91
CA ARG A 208 11.25 1.08 7.89
C ARG A 208 10.79 0.01 6.90
N LEU A 209 10.17 -1.07 7.38
CA LEU A 209 9.61 -2.11 6.53
C LEU A 209 8.50 -1.56 5.63
N GLU A 210 7.53 -0.85 6.19
CA GLU A 210 6.39 -0.31 5.44
C GLU A 210 6.82 0.72 4.38
N LEU A 211 7.73 1.65 4.74
CA LEU A 211 8.22 2.64 3.79
C LEU A 211 9.07 2.01 2.67
N GLN A 212 9.74 0.90 2.95
CA GLN A 212 10.44 0.16 1.92
C GLN A 212 9.46 -0.56 1.00
N ALA A 213 8.41 -1.18 1.53
CA ALA A 213 7.36 -1.81 0.74
C ALA A 213 6.70 -0.77 -0.19
N GLU A 214 6.39 0.40 0.35
CA GLU A 214 5.86 1.54 -0.40
C GLU A 214 6.82 1.99 -1.52
N CYS A 215 8.12 2.11 -1.24
CA CYS A 215 9.09 2.46 -2.27
C CYS A 215 9.23 1.39 -3.36
N LEU A 216 9.27 0.12 -2.97
CA LEU A 216 9.34 -1.01 -3.92
C LEU A 216 8.06 -1.11 -4.76
N ALA A 217 6.90 -0.76 -4.21
CA ALA A 217 5.66 -0.59 -4.97
C ALA A 217 5.85 0.47 -6.07
N GLY A 218 6.45 1.61 -5.73
CA GLY A 218 6.82 2.66 -6.68
C GLY A 218 7.73 2.16 -7.80
N VAL A 219 8.74 1.36 -7.47
CA VAL A 219 9.64 0.71 -8.45
C VAL A 219 8.85 -0.18 -9.41
N ALA A 220 7.92 -0.99 -8.91
CA ALA A 220 7.10 -1.86 -9.75
C ALA A 220 6.11 -1.07 -10.62
N LEU A 221 5.50 -0.01 -10.07
CA LEU A 221 4.61 0.90 -10.80
C LEU A 221 5.35 1.63 -11.92
N HIS A 222 6.62 1.99 -11.72
CA HIS A 222 7.47 2.57 -12.76
C HIS A 222 7.60 1.64 -13.98
N ALA A 223 7.71 0.32 -13.74
CA ALA A 223 7.85 -0.68 -14.80
C ALA A 223 6.57 -0.89 -15.62
N MET A 224 5.40 -0.51 -15.09
CA MET A 224 4.10 -0.59 -15.77
C MET A 224 3.45 0.78 -16.01
N ARG A 225 4.23 1.87 -15.92
CA ARG A 225 3.73 3.26 -15.91
C ARG A 225 2.93 3.64 -17.16
N ASP A 226 3.15 2.96 -18.28
CA ASP A 226 2.47 3.22 -19.55
C ASP A 226 1.08 2.55 -19.60
N GLU A 227 0.80 1.61 -18.69
CA GLU A 227 -0.44 0.83 -18.61
C GLU A 227 -1.38 1.28 -17.48
N ILE A 228 -0.87 2.06 -16.53
CA ILE A 228 -1.63 2.59 -15.39
C ILE A 228 -2.02 4.06 -15.62
N PRO A 229 -3.01 4.60 -14.89
CA PRO A 229 -3.31 6.02 -14.94
C PRO A 229 -2.07 6.87 -14.67
N ALA A 230 -1.97 8.02 -15.36
CA ALA A 230 -0.80 8.89 -15.30
C ALA A 230 -0.38 9.22 -13.87
N TRP A 231 0.91 9.02 -13.57
CA TRP A 231 1.49 9.21 -12.24
C TRP A 231 1.19 10.58 -11.63
N GLY A 232 1.26 11.66 -12.43
CA GLY A 232 0.97 13.01 -11.96
C GLY A 232 -0.44 13.14 -11.36
N ASN A 233 -1.44 12.54 -12.01
CA ASN A 233 -2.82 12.54 -11.51
C ASN A 233 -2.95 11.69 -10.25
N PHE A 234 -2.34 10.50 -10.23
CA PHE A 234 -2.37 9.63 -9.05
C PHE A 234 -1.72 10.31 -7.84
N ARG A 235 -0.51 10.88 -8.02
CA ARG A 235 0.20 11.64 -6.99
C ARG A 235 -0.64 12.80 -6.47
N TYR A 236 -1.24 13.61 -7.34
CA TYR A 236 -2.09 14.73 -6.94
C TYR A 236 -3.29 14.27 -6.09
N ASN A 237 -3.98 13.21 -6.53
CA ASN A 237 -5.11 12.67 -5.77
C ASN A 237 -4.66 12.06 -4.43
N TYR A 238 -3.53 11.35 -4.40
CA TYR A 238 -2.94 10.82 -3.17
C TYR A 238 -2.57 11.96 -2.22
N GLN A 239 -2.03 13.08 -2.73
CA GLN A 239 -1.78 14.28 -1.93
C GLN A 239 -3.07 14.84 -1.32
N GLY A 240 -4.18 14.79 -2.05
CA GLY A 240 -5.50 15.19 -1.57
C GLY A 240 -6.07 14.30 -0.46
N THR A 241 -5.59 13.07 -0.29
CA THR A 241 -6.02 12.17 0.80
C THR A 241 -5.17 12.31 2.08
N LEU A 242 -4.12 13.13 2.05
CA LEU A 242 -3.14 13.30 3.15
C LEU A 242 -3.67 13.99 4.41
N ALA A 243 -4.99 14.18 4.57
CA ALA A 243 -5.57 14.80 5.76
C ALA A 243 -5.14 14.02 7.03
N ASP A 244 -4.16 14.55 7.80
CA ASP A 244 -3.58 14.14 9.10
C ASP A 244 -3.68 12.65 9.54
N ARG A 245 -3.76 11.72 8.59
CA ARG A 245 -3.82 10.29 8.84
C ARG A 245 -2.40 9.81 9.13
N TRP A 246 -2.08 9.76 10.41
CA TRP A 246 -0.95 9.02 10.90
C TRP A 246 -1.35 7.57 11.13
N VAL A 247 -0.74 6.65 10.38
CA VAL A 247 -0.88 5.22 10.64
C VAL A 247 0.34 4.81 11.45
N ARG A 248 0.13 4.17 12.60
CA ARG A 248 1.15 3.99 13.63
C ARG A 248 2.41 3.28 13.14
N ASP A 249 2.20 2.22 12.39
CA ASP A 249 3.16 1.34 11.75
C ASP A 249 3.67 1.87 10.39
N HIS A 250 2.86 2.62 9.63
CA HIS A 250 3.26 3.10 8.29
C HIS A 250 3.79 4.55 8.27
N GLY A 251 3.67 5.29 9.39
CA GLY A 251 4.05 6.69 9.49
C GLY A 251 3.02 7.65 8.87
N ARG A 252 3.45 8.89 8.61
CA ARG A 252 2.61 9.91 7.94
C ARG A 252 2.39 9.51 6.48
N LEU A 253 1.17 9.67 5.97
CA LEU A 253 0.90 9.43 4.54
C LEU A 253 1.82 10.28 3.63
N ALA A 254 2.20 11.48 4.06
CA ALA A 254 3.17 12.30 3.33
C ALA A 254 4.55 11.64 3.23
N THR A 255 4.96 10.85 4.23
CA THR A 255 6.21 10.07 4.21
C THR A 255 6.09 8.85 3.31
N GLN A 256 4.95 8.15 3.36
CA GLN A 256 4.65 7.05 2.43
C GLN A 256 4.72 7.53 0.97
N LEU A 257 3.99 8.61 0.64
CA LEU A 257 4.01 9.16 -0.70
C LEU A 257 5.41 9.59 -1.16
N ARG A 258 6.25 10.15 -0.27
CA ARG A 258 7.64 10.49 -0.62
C ARG A 258 8.45 9.25 -1.00
N TRP A 259 8.28 8.14 -0.28
CA TRP A 259 8.98 6.88 -0.58
C TRP A 259 8.42 6.20 -1.83
N LEU A 260 7.09 6.20 -2.01
CA LEU A 260 6.45 5.75 -3.25
C LEU A 260 7.00 6.51 -4.47
N GLU A 261 7.04 7.85 -4.37
CA GLU A 261 7.56 8.73 -5.42
C GLU A 261 9.05 8.49 -5.67
N LYS A 262 9.84 8.28 -4.62
CA LYS A 262 11.27 7.96 -4.74
C LYS A 262 11.47 6.68 -5.55
N GLY A 263 10.71 5.64 -5.24
CA GLY A 263 10.71 4.38 -5.99
C GLY A 263 10.26 4.55 -7.43
N PHE A 264 9.13 5.24 -7.64
CA PHE A 264 8.58 5.49 -8.97
C PHE A 264 9.52 6.30 -9.88
N THR A 265 10.16 7.33 -9.32
CA THR A 265 11.08 8.19 -10.08
C THR A 265 12.39 7.49 -10.37
N SER A 266 12.94 6.78 -9.39
CA SER A 266 14.19 6.03 -9.53
C SER A 266 14.04 4.86 -10.49
N GLY A 267 12.94 4.11 -10.35
CA GLY A 267 12.72 2.80 -10.98
C GLY A 267 13.71 1.72 -10.52
N ARG A 268 14.55 1.97 -9.51
CA ARG A 268 15.58 1.04 -9.02
C ARG A 268 15.31 0.64 -7.56
N PRO A 269 15.39 -0.65 -7.20
CA PRO A 269 15.24 -1.09 -5.81
C PRO A 269 16.28 -0.49 -4.85
N GLY A 270 17.49 -0.16 -5.32
CA GLY A 270 18.52 0.52 -4.51
C GLY A 270 18.13 1.88 -3.95
N ALA A 271 17.10 2.54 -4.51
CA ALA A 271 16.56 3.76 -3.91
C ALA A 271 15.71 3.49 -2.65
N CYS A 272 15.35 2.24 -2.38
CA CYS A 272 14.41 1.81 -1.35
C CYS A 272 15.09 1.29 -0.07
N ASP A 273 16.38 1.59 0.14
CA ASP A 273 17.02 1.37 1.43
C ASP A 273 16.46 2.35 2.48
N THR A 274 15.59 1.82 3.33
CA THR A 274 15.03 2.51 4.50
C THR A 274 15.72 2.09 5.79
N TRP A 275 16.77 1.28 5.77
CA TRP A 275 17.41 0.70 6.95
C TRP A 275 18.74 1.40 7.32
N SER A 276 19.44 1.95 6.33
CA SER A 276 20.65 2.77 6.54
C SER A 276 20.38 4.21 7.00
N PRO A 277 19.34 4.93 6.51
CA PRO A 277 19.08 6.32 6.91
C PRO A 277 18.80 6.51 8.40
N LYS A 278 18.98 7.74 8.91
CA LYS A 278 18.68 8.06 10.32
C LYS A 278 17.17 7.98 10.55
N ALA A 279 16.76 7.76 11.79
CA ALA A 279 15.33 7.62 12.13
C ALA A 279 14.47 8.80 11.64
N ARG A 280 14.99 10.02 11.72
CA ARG A 280 14.32 11.24 11.24
C ARG A 280 14.04 11.28 9.74
N ASP A 281 14.81 10.52 8.95
CA ASP A 281 14.69 10.47 7.49
C ASP A 281 13.65 9.42 7.03
N VAL A 282 13.13 8.62 7.98
CA VAL A 282 12.14 7.55 7.77
C VAL A 282 10.94 7.69 8.74
N THR A 283 10.58 8.93 9.07
CA THR A 283 9.43 9.29 9.94
C THR A 283 8.38 10.13 9.23
#